data_AF-A0A1H7M272-F1
#
_entry.id   AF-A0A1H7M272-F1
#
_cell.length_a   1.000
_cell.length_b   1.000
_cell.length_c   1.000
_cell.angle_alpha   90.00
_cell.angle_beta   90.00
_cell.angle_gamma   90.00
#
_symmetry.space_group_name_H-M   'P 1'
#
loop_
_entity.id
_entity.type
_entity.pdbx_description
1 polymer ?
#
loop_
_entity_poly.entity_id
_entity_poly.type
_entity_poly.pdbx_seq_one_letter_code
_entity_poly.pdbx_strand_id
1 'polypeptide(L)'
;MVDTSALDETYELADILIKKATKEQLAECARLLALNLAHHQINHAEIPVEETLSLLRRAEPNEEHLNVLIEGMLNLIGVLVNVCGGPGHVRH
;
A
#
# COMPACT_ATOMS: atom_id res chain seq x y z
N MET A 1 17.11 0.61 19.05
CA MET A 1 16.36 1.35 18.03
C MET A 1 15.82 0.32 17.07
N VAL A 2 14.54 0.40 16.72
CA VAL A 2 13.97 -0.54 15.75
C VAL A 2 14.48 -0.16 14.36
N ASP A 3 14.83 -1.15 13.55
CA ASP A 3 15.33 -0.94 12.19
C ASP A 3 14.18 -0.50 11.27
N THR A 4 14.29 0.70 10.70
CA THR A 4 13.29 1.29 9.81
C THR A 4 13.70 1.24 8.34
N SER A 5 14.89 0.71 8.03
CA SER A 5 15.47 0.73 6.67
C SER A 5 14.52 0.17 5.61
N ALA A 6 13.89 -0.98 5.90
CA ALA A 6 12.91 -1.58 5.00
C ALA A 6 11.68 -0.69 4.76
N LEU A 7 11.22 0.03 5.79
CA LEU A 7 10.10 0.95 5.64
C LEU A 7 10.50 2.14 4.76
N ASP A 8 11.67 2.72 4.99
CA ASP A 8 12.21 3.82 4.19
C ASP A 8 12.35 3.42 2.71
N GLU A 9 12.90 2.24 2.43
CA GLU A 9 13.02 1.69 1.06
C GLU A 9 11.65 1.53 0.37
N THR A 10 10.64 1.05 1.09
CA THR A 10 9.29 0.91 0.52
C THR A 10 8.62 2.27 0.27
N TYR A 11 8.85 3.27 1.12
CA TYR A 11 8.40 4.64 0.86
C TYR A 11 9.05 5.22 -0.39
N GLU A 12 10.38 5.10 -0.53
CA GLU A 12 11.09 5.61 -1.69
C GLU A 12 10.60 4.97 -2.99
N LEU A 13 10.41 3.64 -3.00
CA LEU A 13 9.91 2.94 -4.17
C LEU A 13 8.46 3.35 -4.53
N ALA A 14 7.58 3.45 -3.53
CA ALA A 14 6.21 3.90 -3.75
C ALA A 14 6.17 5.31 -4.32
N ASP A 15 6.99 6.23 -3.81
CA ASP A 15 7.12 7.60 -4.31
C ASP A 15 7.58 7.65 -5.76
N ILE A 16 8.56 6.81 -6.13
CA ILE A 16 9.03 6.70 -7.52
C ILE A 16 7.90 6.25 -8.44
N LEU A 17 7.10 5.26 -8.02
CA LEU A 17 5.98 4.75 -8.80
C LEU A 17 4.86 5.78 -8.92
N ILE A 18 4.50 6.45 -7.81
CA ILE A 18 3.48 7.50 -7.80
C ILE A 18 3.87 8.65 -8.73
N LYS A 19 5.13 9.07 -8.73
CA LYS A 19 5.64 10.14 -9.62
C LYS A 19 5.59 9.75 -11.10
N LYS A 20 5.66 8.45 -11.43
CA LYS A 20 5.61 7.94 -12.80
C LYS A 20 4.18 7.67 -13.29
N ALA A 21 3.24 7.43 -12.38
CA ALA A 21 1.87 7.08 -12.70
C ALA A 21 1.09 8.28 -13.26
N THR A 22 0.20 8.03 -14.21
CA THR A 22 -0.80 9.03 -14.61
C THR A 22 -1.88 9.17 -13.54
N LYS A 23 -2.68 10.25 -13.62
CA LYS A 23 -3.83 10.45 -12.73
C LYS A 23 -4.83 9.29 -12.83
N GLU A 24 -5.05 8.76 -14.02
CA GLU A 24 -5.95 7.65 -14.29
C GLU A 24 -5.44 6.37 -13.63
N GLN A 25 -4.13 6.10 -13.72
CA GLN A 25 -3.47 4.97 -13.07
C GLN A 25 -3.55 5.08 -11.54
N LEU A 26 -3.33 6.27 -10.97
CA LEU A 26 -3.49 6.48 -9.53
C LEU A 26 -4.95 6.29 -9.08
N ALA A 27 -5.92 6.75 -9.88
CA ALA A 27 -7.33 6.55 -9.59
C ALA A 27 -7.73 5.06 -9.66
N GLU A 28 -7.17 4.30 -10.60
CA GLU A 28 -7.38 2.86 -10.70
C GLU A 28 -6.71 2.10 -9.55
N CYS A 29 -5.48 2.47 -9.19
CA CYS A 29 -4.78 1.95 -8.01
C CYS A 29 -5.62 2.14 -6.74
N ALA A 30 -6.15 3.34 -6.51
CA ALA A 30 -6.99 3.64 -5.35
C ALA A 30 -8.28 2.80 -5.34
N ARG A 31 -8.94 2.64 -6.50
CA ARG A 31 -10.13 1.78 -6.63
C ARG A 31 -9.81 0.32 -6.32
N LEU A 32 -8.68 -0.20 -6.81
CA LEU A 32 -8.31 -1.59 -6.57
C LEU A 32 -7.97 -1.84 -5.09
N LEU A 33 -7.27 -0.91 -4.45
CA LEU A 33 -7.00 -0.98 -3.01
C LEU A 33 -8.29 -0.98 -2.18
N ALA A 34 -9.27 -0.13 -2.53
CA ALA A 34 -10.57 -0.12 -1.85
C ALA A 34 -11.33 -1.45 -2.01
N LEU A 35 -11.25 -2.09 -3.19
CA LEU A 35 -11.85 -3.39 -3.42
C LEU A 35 -11.16 -4.50 -2.63
N ASN A 36 -9.81 -4.48 -2.57
CA ASN A 36 -9.05 -5.42 -1.74
C ASN A 36 -9.41 -5.27 -0.25
N LEU A 37 -9.55 -4.03 0.23
CA LEU A 37 -9.98 -3.74 1.59
C LEU A 37 -11.37 -4.31 1.88
N ALA A 38 -12.34 -4.05 1.01
CA ALA A 38 -13.70 -4.56 1.14
C ALA A 38 -13.73 -6.10 1.09
N HIS A 39 -12.95 -6.72 0.20
CA HIS A 39 -12.85 -8.17 0.12
C HIS A 39 -12.30 -8.76 1.42
N HIS A 40 -11.28 -8.15 2.02
CA HIS A 40 -10.77 -8.59 3.32
C HIS A 40 -11.83 -8.43 4.43
N GLN A 41 -12.51 -7.28 4.51
CA GLN A 41 -13.54 -7.02 5.54
C GLN A 41 -14.68 -8.04 5.51
N ILE A 42 -15.14 -8.40 4.30
CA ILE A 42 -16.21 -9.38 4.12
C ILE A 42 -15.80 -10.77 4.62
N ASN A 43 -14.52 -11.15 4.47
CA ASN A 43 -14.05 -12.51 4.73
C ASN A 43 -13.41 -12.71 6.12
N HIS A 44 -12.87 -11.65 6.74
CA HIS A 44 -11.96 -11.77 7.89
C HIS A 44 -12.28 -10.81 9.07
N ALA A 45 -13.46 -10.16 9.06
CA ALA A 45 -13.97 -9.19 10.03
C ALA A 45 -13.57 -7.72 9.78
N GLU A 46 -14.18 -6.81 10.54
CA GLU A 46 -14.07 -5.36 10.37
C GLU A 46 -12.62 -4.88 10.61
N ILE A 47 -12.15 -3.98 9.74
CA ILE A 47 -10.82 -3.37 9.87
C ILE A 47 -10.95 -2.12 10.74
N PRO A 48 -10.25 -2.03 11.88
CA PRO A 48 -10.36 -0.90 12.79
C PRO A 48 -9.64 0.32 12.21
N VAL A 49 -10.35 1.14 11.43
CA VAL A 49 -9.81 2.31 10.73
C VAL A 49 -9.08 3.28 11.69
N GLU A 50 -9.64 3.52 12.88
CA GLU A 50 -9.04 4.40 13.89
C GLU A 50 -7.72 3.86 14.46
N GLU A 51 -7.60 2.54 14.60
CA GLU A 51 -6.35 1.91 15.05
C GLU A 51 -5.29 2.04 13.95
N THR A 52 -5.64 1.78 12.68
CA THR A 52 -4.75 1.98 11.53
C THR A 52 -4.29 3.44 11.40
N LEU A 53 -5.17 4.41 11.62
CA LEU A 53 -4.82 5.84 11.62
C LEU A 53 -3.90 6.21 12.79
N SER A 54 -4.13 5.60 13.96
CA SER A 54 -3.28 5.80 15.14
C SER A 54 -1.87 5.25 14.93
N LEU A 55 -1.74 4.14 14.20
CA LEU A 55 -0.44 3.57 13.80
C LEU A 55 0.36 4.55 12.92
N LEU A 56 -0.29 5.15 11.91
CA LEU A 56 0.35 6.13 11.02
C LEU A 56 0.85 7.39 11.74
N ARG A 57 0.22 7.78 12.85
CA ARG A 57 0.54 9.01 13.58
C ARG A 57 1.50 8.79 14.74
N ARG A 58 1.90 7.55 15.01
CA ARG A 58 2.72 7.20 16.16
C ARG A 58 4.17 7.64 15.92
N ALA A 59 4.69 8.45 16.84
CA ALA A 59 6.07 8.98 16.76
C ALA A 59 7.15 7.89 16.90
N GLU A 60 6.87 6.81 17.65
CA GLU A 60 7.78 5.68 17.85
C GLU A 60 7.05 4.35 17.63
N PRO A 61 7.05 3.81 16.40
CA PRO A 61 6.51 2.48 16.11
C PRO A 61 7.39 1.38 16.73
N ASN A 62 6.75 0.28 17.17
CA ASN A 62 7.46 -0.94 17.54
C ASN A 62 7.58 -1.85 16.30
N GLU A 63 8.22 -3.00 16.43
CA GLU A 63 8.41 -3.94 15.31
C GLU A 63 7.09 -4.38 14.66
N GLU A 64 6.05 -4.64 15.46
CA GLU A 64 4.72 -5.02 14.96
C GLU A 64 4.09 -3.90 14.12
N HIS A 65 4.18 -2.65 14.59
CA HIS A 65 3.70 -1.49 13.87
C HIS A 65 4.48 -1.26 12.57
N LEU A 66 5.80 -1.46 12.59
CA LEU A 66 6.62 -1.36 11.38
C LEU A 66 6.25 -2.43 10.36
N ASN A 67 6.02 -3.67 10.79
CA ASN A 67 5.57 -4.73 9.89
C ASN A 67 4.26 -4.35 9.20
N VAL A 68 3.28 -3.82 9.94
CA VAL A 68 2.01 -3.37 9.35
C VAL A 68 2.23 -2.26 8.32
N LEU A 69 3.09 -1.29 8.62
CA LEU A 69 3.41 -0.20 7.69
C LEU A 69 4.12 -0.71 6.43
N ILE A 70 5.11 -1.59 6.58
CA ILE A 70 5.86 -2.20 5.48
C ILE A 70 4.92 -3.00 4.59
N GLU A 71 4.09 -3.89 5.16
CA GLU A 71 3.12 -4.69 4.42
C GLU A 71 2.08 -3.80 3.70
N GLY A 72 1.64 -2.73 4.35
CA GLY A 72 0.78 -1.72 3.74
C GLY A 72 1.42 -1.07 2.50
N MET A 73 2.70 -0.70 2.59
CA MET A 73 3.46 -0.12 1.49
C MET A 73 3.73 -1.15 0.37
N LEU A 74 4.02 -2.41 0.71
CA LEU A 74 4.17 -3.48 -0.28
C LEU A 74 2.88 -3.74 -1.05
N ASN A 75 1.73 -3.69 -0.38
CA ASN A 75 0.43 -3.77 -1.04
C ASN A 75 0.21 -2.61 -2.04
N LEU A 76 0.53 -1.38 -1.63
CA LEU A 76 0.46 -0.20 -2.51
C LEU A 76 1.39 -0.35 -3.73
N ILE A 77 2.65 -0.73 -3.51
CA ILE A 77 3.65 -0.95 -4.57
C ILE A 77 3.16 -2.02 -5.54
N GLY A 78 2.65 -3.15 -5.04
CA GLY A 78 2.16 -4.25 -5.88
C GLY A 78 1.01 -3.81 -6.80
N VAL A 79 0.06 -3.04 -6.26
CA VAL A 79 -1.03 -2.49 -7.06
C VAL A 79 -0.52 -1.45 -8.07
N LEU A 80 0.36 -0.53 -7.65
CA LEU A 80 0.96 0.46 -8.54
C LEU A 80 1.73 -0.19 -9.69
N VAL A 81 2.52 -1.23 -9.43
CA VAL A 81 3.25 -1.97 -10.48
C VAL A 81 2.28 -2.64 -11.45
N ASN A 82 1.18 -3.22 -10.97
CA ASN A 82 0.19 -3.86 -11.82
C ASN A 82 -0.54 -2.85 -12.73
N VAL A 83 -0.97 -1.72 -12.15
CA VAL A 83 -1.70 -0.68 -12.88
C VAL A 83 -0.77 0.15 -13.80
N CYS A 84 0.44 0.47 -13.33
CA CYS A 84 1.42 1.24 -14.12
C CYS A 84 2.13 0.38 -15.18
N GLY A 85 2.17 -0.95 -15.00
CA GLY A 85 2.72 -1.91 -15.95
C GLY A 85 1.80 -2.26 -17.12
N GLY A 86 0.56 -1.76 -17.17
CA GLY A 86 -0.39 -1.95 -18.27
C GLY A 86 -0.68 -0.65 -19.03
N PRO A 87 -0.73 -0.64 -20.39
CA PRO A 87 -1.36 -1.66 -21.25
C PRO A 87 -0.36 -2.34 -22.21
N GLY A 88 0.17 -3.50 -21.82
CA GLY A 88 1.16 -4.25 -22.63
C GLY A 88 0.98 -5.78 -22.69
N HIS A 89 0.04 -6.35 -21.93
CA HIS A 89 -0.38 -7.75 -22.11
C HIS A 89 -1.74 -7.77 -22.81
N VAL A 90 -1.70 -7.60 -24.13
CA VAL A 90 -2.71 -8.23 -24.99
C VAL A 90 -2.53 -9.72 -24.76
N ARG A 91 -3.45 -10.32 -23.99
CA ARG A 91 -3.56 -11.77 -23.89
C ARG A 91 -3.90 -12.30 -25.29
N HIS A 92 -2.92 -12.96 -25.90
CA HIS A 92 -3.11 -13.84 -27.06
C HIS A 92 -3.91 -15.08 -26.67
#